data_AF-A0A433DF35-F1
#
_entry.id   AF-A0A433DF35-F1
#
_cell.length_a   1.000
_cell.length_b   1.000
_cell.length_c   1.000
_cell.angle_alpha   90.00
_cell.angle_beta   90.00
_cell.angle_gamma   90.00
#
_symmetry.space_group_name_H-M   'P 1'
#
loop_
_entity.id
_entity.type
_entity.pdbx_description
1 polymer ?
#
loop_
_entity_poly.entity_id
_entity_poly.type
_entity_poly.pdbx_seq_one_letter_code
_entity_poly.pdbx_strand_id
1 'polypeptide(L)'
;MDVYKKKRWLTHLDRNQLHREEGSLRERERQVRRERAQRSRETDHSKSAAQREEGLLAFNTLLIDRIRTHSVTWADKRADLERDTRFHSAGLYEADRRQLFDEHVDKLHRTRVDQFHRLLDEHVRLDTTWLEVLPVVRDDPRATRLSRDEDALEKVFDAYMVERVKTAKKEFEELLRENQFVEFRVRWVGMGGGGAAAPGEEGEDTEPRVVPKLDLKEIHAVLKVRGQAIPRLKPSSRRARPDDRGLFGHPGKAKANHVGARGEVVTMRIVSVKKTIGSELG
;
A
#
# COMPACT_ATOMS: atom_id res chain seq x y z
N MET A 1 89.61 33.20 0.21
CA MET A 1 88.23 33.40 -0.28
C MET A 1 87.74 34.76 0.17
N ASP A 2 87.14 35.48 -0.77
CA ASP A 2 86.74 36.89 -0.66
C ASP A 2 85.69 37.12 0.45
N VAL A 3 85.99 37.98 1.43
CA VAL A 3 85.13 38.27 2.59
C VAL A 3 83.74 38.75 2.14
N TYR A 4 83.69 39.48 1.03
CA TYR A 4 82.47 39.97 0.41
C TYR A 4 81.58 38.84 -0.13
N LYS A 5 82.17 37.81 -0.75
CA LYS A 5 81.42 36.65 -1.25
C LYS A 5 80.79 35.86 -0.10
N LYS A 6 81.51 35.69 1.00
CA LYS A 6 81.00 35.00 2.21
C LYS A 6 79.85 35.78 2.85
N LYS A 7 79.98 37.10 2.99
CA LYS A 7 78.95 37.98 3.57
C LYS A 7 77.67 37.99 2.73
N ARG A 8 77.79 38.03 1.40
CA ARG A 8 76.66 37.94 0.45
C ARG A 8 75.98 36.56 0.46
N TRP A 9 76.75 35.48 0.63
CA TRP A 9 76.20 34.13 0.74
C TRP A 9 75.39 33.93 2.03
N LEU A 10 75.91 34.42 3.16
CA LEU A 10 75.22 34.36 4.46
C LEU A 10 73.88 35.11 4.45
N THR A 11 73.83 36.31 3.85
CA THR A 11 72.58 37.07 3.74
C THR A 11 71.57 36.43 2.78
N HIS A 12 72.03 35.83 1.68
CA HIS A 12 71.17 35.06 0.79
C HIS A 12 70.65 33.76 1.44
N LEU A 13 71.46 33.12 2.28
CA LEU A 13 71.07 31.92 3.02
C LEU A 13 70.03 32.26 4.09
N ASP A 14 70.27 33.30 4.87
CA ASP A 14 69.36 33.81 5.90
C ASP A 14 68.01 34.22 5.30
N ARG A 15 68.03 34.99 4.20
CA ARG A 15 66.83 35.38 3.46
C ARG A 15 66.09 34.17 2.87
N ASN A 16 66.80 33.12 2.44
CA ASN A 16 66.17 31.87 1.99
C ASN A 16 65.55 31.06 3.14
N GLN A 17 66.19 31.04 4.32
CA GLN A 17 65.65 30.38 5.52
C GLN A 17 64.37 31.09 5.97
N LEU A 18 64.41 32.41 6.12
CA LEU A 18 63.24 33.25 6.41
C LEU A 18 62.10 33.01 5.41
N HIS A 19 62.38 32.99 4.10
CA HIS A 19 61.34 32.75 3.09
C HIS A 19 60.74 31.34 3.15
N ARG A 20 61.54 30.31 3.51
CA ARG A 20 61.05 28.94 3.70
C ARG A 20 60.22 28.82 4.97
N GLU A 21 60.65 29.45 6.05
CA GLU A 21 59.94 29.47 7.34
C GLU A 21 58.61 30.22 7.21
N GLU A 22 58.62 31.40 6.60
CA GLU A 22 57.42 32.18 6.30
C GLU A 22 56.48 31.41 5.36
N GLY A 23 57.02 30.77 4.32
CA GLY A 23 56.25 29.89 3.43
C GLY A 23 55.59 28.72 4.17
N SER A 24 56.31 28.07 5.09
CA SER A 24 55.80 26.97 5.91
C SER A 24 54.71 27.43 6.90
N LEU A 25 54.93 28.55 7.59
CA LEU A 25 53.94 29.14 8.50
C LEU A 25 52.67 29.53 7.76
N ARG A 26 52.81 30.20 6.61
CA ARG A 26 51.67 30.60 5.77
C ARG A 26 50.89 29.40 5.24
N GLU A 27 51.57 28.32 4.85
CA GLU A 27 50.88 27.09 4.43
C GLU A 27 50.12 26.43 5.58
N ARG A 28 50.74 26.33 6.76
CA ARG A 28 50.05 25.78 7.95
C ARG A 28 48.85 26.63 8.34
N GLU A 29 48.98 27.95 8.33
CA GLU A 29 47.83 28.83 8.59
C GLU A 29 46.72 28.65 7.55
N ARG A 30 47.06 28.52 6.27
CA ARG A 30 46.07 28.22 5.22
C ARG A 30 45.38 26.89 5.49
N GLN A 31 46.12 25.86 5.87
CA GLN A 31 45.58 24.55 6.20
C GLN A 31 44.63 24.63 7.41
N VAL A 32 45.05 25.26 8.50
CA VAL A 32 44.19 25.45 9.69
C VAL A 32 42.92 26.23 9.36
N ARG A 33 43.03 27.30 8.55
CA ARG A 33 41.84 28.05 8.09
C ARG A 33 40.90 27.16 7.27
N ARG A 34 41.43 26.32 6.36
CA ARG A 34 40.63 25.36 5.57
C ARG A 34 39.96 24.32 6.45
N GLU A 35 40.69 23.70 7.37
CA GLU A 35 40.15 22.69 8.29
C GLU A 35 39.06 23.28 9.21
N ARG A 36 39.26 24.50 9.74
CA ARG A 36 38.23 25.19 10.53
C ARG A 36 36.99 25.49 9.70
N ALA A 37 37.15 25.96 8.47
CA ALA A 37 36.03 26.22 7.57
C ALA A 37 35.27 24.93 7.21
N GLN A 38 35.99 23.83 6.96
CA GLN A 38 35.40 22.53 6.71
C GLN A 38 34.62 22.02 7.93
N ARG A 39 35.23 22.01 9.12
CA ARG A 39 34.55 21.59 10.36
C ARG A 39 33.33 22.44 10.67
N SER A 40 33.39 23.75 10.43
CA SER A 40 32.22 24.64 10.59
C SER A 40 31.10 24.21 9.64
N ARG A 41 31.39 24.00 8.36
CA ARG A 41 30.40 23.55 7.36
C ARG A 41 29.77 22.21 7.72
N GLU A 42 30.58 21.25 8.16
CA GLU A 42 30.10 19.93 8.60
C GLU A 42 29.19 20.05 9.82
N THR A 43 29.56 20.89 10.78
CA THR A 43 28.75 21.17 11.97
C THR A 43 27.44 21.83 11.60
N ASP A 44 27.46 22.84 10.73
CA ASP A 44 26.27 23.58 10.30
C ASP A 44 25.34 22.69 9.48
N HIS A 45 25.88 21.83 8.62
CA HIS A 45 25.12 20.81 7.89
C HIS A 45 24.44 19.83 8.85
N SER A 46 25.18 19.30 9.84
CA SER A 46 24.62 18.37 10.83
C SER A 46 23.52 19.03 11.66
N LYS A 47 23.71 20.27 12.10
CA LYS A 47 22.69 21.04 12.83
C LYS A 47 21.45 21.28 12.00
N SER A 48 21.61 21.71 10.74
CA SER A 48 20.49 21.94 9.82
C SER A 48 19.71 20.66 9.54
N ALA A 49 20.41 19.54 9.34
CA ALA A 49 19.78 18.24 9.15
C ALA A 49 18.98 17.80 10.38
N ALA A 50 19.55 17.92 11.58
CA ALA A 50 18.88 17.59 12.83
C ALA A 50 17.65 18.50 13.07
N GLN A 51 17.76 19.80 12.79
CA GLN A 51 16.65 20.74 12.89
C GLN A 51 15.52 20.40 11.92
N ARG A 52 15.85 19.96 10.69
CA ARG A 52 14.85 19.48 9.73
C ARG A 52 14.16 18.21 10.23
N GLU A 53 14.91 17.24 10.74
CA GLU A 53 14.35 16.00 11.28
C GLU A 53 13.41 16.26 12.47
N GLU A 54 13.82 17.13 13.40
CA GLU A 54 12.98 17.57 14.51
C GLU A 54 11.70 18.25 14.01
N GLY A 55 11.80 19.13 13.01
CA GLY A 55 10.65 19.75 12.36
C GLY A 55 9.69 18.71 11.75
N LEU A 56 10.23 17.69 11.05
CA LEU A 56 9.43 16.59 10.50
C LEU A 56 8.67 15.84 11.59
N LEU A 57 9.35 15.47 12.68
CA LEU A 57 8.75 14.74 13.80
C LEU A 57 7.68 15.59 14.52
N ALA A 58 7.97 16.86 14.78
CA ALA A 58 7.04 17.78 15.42
C ALA A 58 5.77 17.96 14.58
N PHE A 59 5.94 18.17 13.27
CA PHE A 59 4.81 18.32 12.36
C PHE A 59 4.00 17.03 12.20
N ASN A 60 4.65 15.88 12.05
CA ASN A 60 3.95 14.58 12.00
C ASN A 60 3.14 14.31 13.28
N THR A 61 3.70 14.63 14.45
CA THR A 61 2.99 14.50 15.72
C THR A 61 1.76 15.42 15.76
N LEU A 62 1.90 16.67 15.28
CA LEU A 62 0.79 17.60 15.14
C LEU A 62 -0.32 17.06 14.22
N LEU A 63 0.04 16.47 13.08
CA LEU A 63 -0.91 15.88 12.14
C LEU A 63 -1.68 14.72 12.79
N ILE A 64 -0.99 13.84 13.54
CA ILE A 64 -1.63 12.72 14.26
C ILE A 64 -2.66 13.24 15.28
N ASP A 65 -2.33 14.31 16.00
CA ASP A 65 -3.21 14.87 17.04
C ASP A 65 -4.43 15.58 16.45
N ARG A 66 -4.22 16.38 15.39
CA ARG A 66 -5.24 17.30 14.84
C ARG A 66 -6.04 16.71 13.68
N ILE A 67 -5.48 15.75 12.94
CA ILE A 67 -6.10 15.18 11.73
C ILE A 67 -6.33 13.69 11.96
N ARG A 68 -7.59 13.35 12.25
CA ARG A 68 -8.04 11.96 12.46
C ARG A 68 -8.86 11.41 11.29
N THR A 69 -9.15 12.24 10.29
CA THR A 69 -10.03 11.95 9.16
C THR A 69 -9.34 12.26 7.84
N HIS A 70 -9.55 11.41 6.82
CA HIS A 70 -8.97 11.63 5.49
C HIS A 70 -9.77 12.59 4.60
N SER A 71 -11.00 12.96 4.99
CA SER A 71 -11.90 13.79 4.18
C SER A 71 -11.64 15.29 4.36
N VAL A 72 -10.46 15.66 4.84
CA VAL A 72 -10.08 17.04 5.12
C VAL A 72 -9.12 17.53 4.05
N THR A 73 -9.22 18.79 3.68
CA THR A 73 -8.30 19.42 2.73
C THR A 73 -7.29 20.30 3.46
N TRP A 74 -6.14 20.57 2.82
CA TRP A 74 -5.14 21.49 3.35
C TRP A 74 -5.73 22.86 3.66
N ALA A 75 -6.55 23.40 2.76
CA ALA A 75 -7.17 24.72 2.92
C ALA A 75 -8.04 24.82 4.18
N ASP A 76 -8.81 23.78 4.46
CA ASP A 76 -9.72 23.77 5.62
C ASP A 76 -8.98 23.66 6.96
N LYS A 77 -7.87 22.91 6.98
CA LYS A 77 -7.14 22.60 8.21
C LYS A 77 -5.94 23.50 8.47
N ARG A 78 -5.42 24.19 7.46
CA ARG A 78 -4.22 25.03 7.57
C ARG A 78 -4.35 26.05 8.71
N ALA A 79 -5.45 26.82 8.75
CA ALA A 79 -5.66 27.83 9.78
C ALA A 79 -5.78 27.23 11.20
N ASP A 80 -6.22 25.97 11.33
CA ASP A 80 -6.25 25.26 12.60
C ASP A 80 -4.87 24.79 13.03
N LEU A 81 -4.07 24.32 12.08
CA LEU A 81 -2.70 23.83 12.30
C LEU A 81 -1.76 24.99 12.65
N GLU A 82 -1.88 26.14 11.98
CA GLU A 82 -1.08 27.36 12.23
C GLU A 82 -1.23 27.88 13.67
N ARG A 83 -2.35 27.60 14.35
CA ARG A 83 -2.52 28.01 15.75
C ARG A 83 -1.64 27.22 16.74
N ASP A 84 -1.12 26.06 16.33
CA ASP A 84 -0.25 25.24 17.16
C ASP A 84 1.22 25.70 17.03
N THR A 85 1.93 25.81 18.15
CA THR A 85 3.34 26.26 18.15
C THR A 85 4.24 25.33 17.33
N ARG A 86 3.90 24.03 17.29
CA ARG A 86 4.64 23.00 16.53
C ARG A 86 4.58 23.21 15.02
N PHE A 87 3.57 23.92 14.50
CA PHE A 87 3.48 24.24 13.08
C PHE A 87 4.66 25.11 12.61
N HIS A 88 5.10 26.00 13.48
CA HIS A 88 6.18 26.94 13.24
C HIS A 88 7.56 26.38 13.58
N SER A 89 7.69 25.05 13.77
CA SER A 89 8.98 24.41 13.96
C SER A 89 9.92 24.75 12.79
N ALA A 90 11.15 25.12 13.13
CA ALA A 90 12.16 25.44 12.13
C ALA A 90 12.58 24.19 11.33
N GLY A 91 13.22 24.40 10.17
CA GLY A 91 13.71 23.30 9.32
C GLY A 91 12.72 22.76 8.27
N LEU A 92 11.45 23.20 8.31
CA LEU A 92 10.43 22.87 7.30
C LEU A 92 9.95 24.10 6.53
N TYR A 93 9.88 23.94 5.21
CA TYR A 93 9.21 24.89 4.32
C TYR A 93 7.72 24.60 4.21
N GLU A 94 6.94 25.57 3.74
CA GLU A 94 5.49 25.39 3.55
C GLU A 94 5.16 24.26 2.57
N ALA A 95 5.98 24.07 1.53
CA ALA A 95 5.85 22.98 0.59
C ALA A 95 6.03 21.61 1.27
N ASP A 96 7.01 21.48 2.17
CA ASP A 96 7.23 20.25 2.94
C ASP A 96 6.01 19.94 3.82
N ARG A 97 5.47 20.96 4.52
CA ARG A 97 4.29 20.80 5.38
C ARG A 97 3.08 20.32 4.60
N ARG A 98 2.83 20.90 3.42
CA ARG A 98 1.75 20.48 2.55
C ARG A 98 1.92 19.03 2.08
N GLN A 99 3.13 18.67 1.65
CA GLN A 99 3.42 17.29 1.24
C GLN A 99 3.18 16.30 2.39
N LEU A 100 3.68 16.59 3.59
CA LEU A 100 3.49 15.74 4.77
C LEU A 100 2.00 15.61 5.16
N PHE A 101 1.23 16.67 5.00
CA PHE A 101 -0.21 16.62 5.20
C PHE A 101 -0.89 15.67 4.21
N ASP A 102 -0.59 15.80 2.92
CA ASP A 102 -1.16 14.97 1.87
C ASP A 102 -0.78 13.49 2.10
N GLU A 103 0.48 13.21 2.43
CA GLU A 103 0.97 11.87 2.79
C GLU A 103 0.26 11.30 4.03
N HIS A 104 0.01 12.11 5.06
CA HIS A 104 -0.72 11.68 6.26
C HIS A 104 -2.18 11.37 5.96
N VAL A 105 -2.86 12.21 5.18
CA VAL A 105 -4.25 12.01 4.75
C VAL A 105 -4.35 10.73 3.90
N ASP A 106 -3.43 10.52 2.97
CA ASP A 106 -3.35 9.30 2.17
C ASP A 106 -3.10 8.06 3.03
N LYS A 107 -2.22 8.15 4.02
CA LYS A 107 -1.95 7.06 4.97
C LYS A 107 -3.20 6.71 5.78
N LEU A 108 -3.96 7.72 6.25
CA LEU A 108 -5.25 7.50 6.92
C LEU A 108 -6.25 6.82 5.98
N HIS A 109 -6.31 7.24 4.72
CA HIS A 109 -7.15 6.60 3.70
C HIS A 109 -6.80 5.14 3.49
N ARG A 110 -5.52 4.82 3.22
CA ARG A 110 -5.05 3.44 3.05
C ARG A 110 -5.37 2.58 4.27
N THR A 111 -5.11 3.08 5.47
CA THR A 111 -5.39 2.34 6.72
C THR A 111 -6.89 2.02 6.88
N ARG A 112 -7.79 2.94 6.48
CA ARG A 112 -9.24 2.72 6.54
C ARG A 112 -9.71 1.76 5.46
N VAL A 113 -9.16 1.85 4.25
CA VAL A 113 -9.41 0.88 3.18
C VAL A 113 -8.98 -0.52 3.62
N ASP A 114 -7.81 -0.67 4.25
CA ASP A 114 -7.33 -1.95 4.77
C ASP A 114 -8.27 -2.51 5.87
N GLN A 115 -8.77 -1.66 6.76
CA GLN A 115 -9.76 -2.07 7.77
C GLN A 115 -11.08 -2.50 7.14
N PHE A 116 -11.49 -1.84 6.06
CA PHE A 116 -12.67 -2.22 5.28
C PHE A 116 -12.43 -3.54 4.55
N HIS A 117 -11.28 -3.76 3.92
CA HIS A 117 -10.93 -5.04 3.31
C HIS A 117 -10.96 -6.18 4.33
N ARG A 118 -10.48 -5.97 5.56
CA ARG A 118 -10.59 -6.98 6.63
C ARG A 118 -12.04 -7.30 6.98
N LEU A 119 -12.93 -6.31 7.00
CA LEU A 119 -14.38 -6.55 7.16
C LEU A 119 -14.91 -7.44 6.03
N LEU A 120 -14.49 -7.16 4.79
CA LEU A 120 -14.89 -7.95 3.62
C LEU A 120 -14.34 -9.37 3.69
N ASP A 121 -13.08 -9.58 4.09
CA ASP A 121 -12.50 -10.91 4.27
C ASP A 121 -13.31 -11.77 5.25
N GLU A 122 -13.95 -11.17 6.26
CA GLU A 122 -14.79 -11.87 7.25
C GLU A 122 -16.18 -12.27 6.71
N HIS A 123 -16.73 -11.54 5.73
CA HIS A 123 -18.16 -11.65 5.34
C HIS A 123 -18.40 -11.95 3.85
N VAL A 124 -17.38 -11.90 3.01
CA VAL A 124 -17.50 -11.93 1.54
C VAL A 124 -16.88 -13.20 0.96
N ARG A 125 -17.55 -13.78 -0.02
CA ARG A 125 -17.04 -14.86 -0.88
C ARG A 125 -16.90 -14.34 -2.31
N LEU A 126 -16.23 -15.11 -3.18
CA LEU A 126 -15.98 -14.72 -4.57
C LEU A 126 -17.25 -14.50 -5.42
N ASP A 127 -18.39 -15.05 -5.00
CA ASP A 127 -19.69 -14.94 -5.66
C ASP A 127 -20.63 -13.88 -5.05
N THR A 128 -20.23 -13.28 -3.93
CA THR A 128 -21.06 -12.34 -3.16
C THR A 128 -21.24 -11.02 -3.91
N THR A 129 -22.46 -10.49 -3.86
CA THR A 129 -22.79 -9.20 -4.47
C THR A 129 -22.81 -8.06 -3.44
N TRP A 130 -22.66 -6.81 -3.91
CA TRP A 130 -22.69 -5.64 -3.04
C TRP A 130 -23.97 -5.55 -2.19
N LEU A 131 -25.12 -5.85 -2.78
CA LEU A 131 -26.44 -5.79 -2.11
C LEU A 131 -26.55 -6.76 -0.93
N GLU A 132 -25.89 -7.91 -0.99
CA GLU A 132 -25.91 -8.92 0.09
C GLU A 132 -25.07 -8.47 1.29
N VAL A 133 -24.00 -7.71 1.03
CA VAL A 133 -23.02 -7.25 2.03
C VAL A 133 -23.38 -5.88 2.60
N LEU A 134 -24.18 -5.09 1.88
CA LEU A 134 -24.61 -3.75 2.25
C LEU A 134 -25.16 -3.64 3.69
N PRO A 135 -26.00 -4.57 4.21
CA PRO A 135 -26.49 -4.48 5.59
C PRO A 135 -25.37 -4.56 6.62
N VAL A 136 -24.40 -5.46 6.42
CA VAL A 136 -23.25 -5.65 7.30
C VAL A 136 -22.34 -4.43 7.26
N VAL A 137 -22.09 -3.92 6.04
CA VAL A 137 -21.24 -2.75 5.82
C VAL A 137 -21.82 -1.49 6.45
N ARG A 138 -23.13 -1.29 6.36
CA ARG A 138 -23.78 -0.12 6.94
C ARG A 138 -23.71 -0.11 8.47
N ASP A 139 -23.83 -1.28 9.09
CA ASP A 139 -23.87 -1.40 10.54
C ASP A 139 -22.46 -1.39 11.16
N ASP A 140 -21.40 -1.64 10.36
CA ASP A 140 -20.02 -1.70 10.84
C ASP A 140 -19.33 -0.31 10.91
N PRO A 141 -18.66 0.03 12.04
CA PRO A 141 -17.98 1.31 12.19
C PRO A 141 -16.73 1.47 11.30
N ARG A 142 -16.09 0.39 10.84
CA ARG A 142 -14.92 0.42 9.94
C ARG A 142 -15.30 0.99 8.59
N ALA A 143 -16.47 0.60 8.06
CA ALA A 143 -17.02 1.13 6.82
C ALA A 143 -17.48 2.59 6.96
N THR A 144 -18.24 2.90 8.02
CA THR A 144 -18.71 4.26 8.31
C THR A 144 -17.56 5.27 8.47
N ARG A 145 -16.40 4.81 8.97
CA ARG A 145 -15.18 5.64 9.09
C ARG A 145 -14.46 5.89 7.76
N LEU A 146 -14.58 4.97 6.80
CA LEU A 146 -14.01 5.10 5.46
C LEU A 146 -14.85 6.05 4.61
N SER A 147 -16.15 5.84 4.51
CA SER A 147 -17.03 6.78 3.80
C SER A 147 -18.45 6.66 4.32
N ARG A 148 -19.19 7.77 4.27
CA ARG A 148 -20.64 7.79 4.48
C ARG A 148 -21.42 7.61 3.17
N ASP A 149 -20.72 7.70 2.04
CA ASP A 149 -21.28 7.54 0.71
C ASP A 149 -21.23 6.06 0.30
N GLU A 150 -22.41 5.46 0.10
CA GLU A 150 -22.56 4.06 -0.29
C GLU A 150 -21.95 3.81 -1.67
N ASP A 151 -22.09 4.75 -2.62
CA ASP A 151 -21.55 4.63 -3.98
C ASP A 151 -20.00 4.60 -3.97
N ALA A 152 -19.39 5.29 -3.01
CA ALA A 152 -17.95 5.28 -2.82
C ALA A 152 -17.47 3.95 -2.21
N LEU A 153 -18.21 3.39 -1.24
CA LEU A 153 -17.89 2.09 -0.64
C LEU A 153 -18.06 0.96 -1.67
N GLU A 154 -19.08 1.02 -2.52
CA GLU A 154 -19.31 0.06 -3.59
C GLU A 154 -18.12 0.00 -4.56
N LYS A 155 -17.55 1.15 -4.95
CA LYS A 155 -16.34 1.18 -5.79
C LYS A 155 -15.15 0.51 -5.14
N VAL A 156 -14.97 0.68 -3.82
CA VAL A 156 -13.89 0.01 -3.08
C VAL A 156 -14.15 -1.49 -3.01
N PHE A 157 -15.40 -1.91 -2.80
CA PHE A 157 -15.81 -3.31 -2.83
C PHE A 157 -15.55 -3.95 -4.20
N ASP A 158 -15.96 -3.30 -5.29
CA ASP A 158 -15.74 -3.81 -6.65
C ASP A 158 -14.25 -3.97 -6.96
N ALA A 159 -13.43 -2.97 -6.60
CA ALA A 159 -11.98 -3.04 -6.74
C ALA A 159 -11.38 -4.19 -5.92
N TYR A 160 -11.85 -4.37 -4.68
CA TYR A 160 -11.45 -5.47 -3.81
C TYR A 160 -11.81 -6.84 -4.41
N MET A 161 -13.03 -7.01 -4.94
CA MET A 161 -13.47 -8.25 -5.56
C MET A 161 -12.65 -8.61 -6.80
N VAL A 162 -12.30 -7.63 -7.62
CA VAL A 162 -11.41 -7.81 -8.78
C VAL A 162 -10.03 -8.33 -8.34
N GLU A 163 -9.41 -7.68 -7.35
CA GLU A 163 -8.10 -8.11 -6.84
C GLU A 163 -8.19 -9.46 -6.10
N ARG A 164 -9.30 -9.77 -5.43
CA ARG A 164 -9.50 -11.05 -4.76
C ARG A 164 -9.59 -12.21 -5.75
N VAL A 165 -10.36 -12.05 -6.83
CA VAL A 165 -10.45 -13.04 -7.91
C VAL A 165 -9.09 -13.21 -8.61
N LYS A 166 -8.37 -12.12 -8.85
CA LYS A 166 -7.04 -12.15 -9.47
C LYS A 166 -6.03 -12.89 -8.59
N THR A 167 -6.01 -12.60 -7.29
CA THR A 167 -5.17 -13.30 -6.31
C THR A 167 -5.51 -14.79 -6.26
N ALA A 168 -6.80 -15.15 -6.15
CA ALA A 168 -7.24 -16.54 -6.13
C ALA A 168 -6.87 -17.31 -7.41
N LYS A 169 -6.94 -16.68 -8.59
CA LYS A 169 -6.47 -17.27 -9.85
C LYS A 169 -4.97 -17.52 -9.84
N LYS A 170 -4.19 -16.55 -9.37
CA LYS A 170 -2.73 -16.68 -9.26
C LYS A 170 -2.34 -17.81 -8.32
N GLU A 171 -2.94 -17.87 -7.14
CA GLU A 171 -2.73 -18.95 -6.16
C GLU A 171 -3.12 -20.31 -6.76
N PHE A 172 -4.25 -20.38 -7.48
CA PHE A 172 -4.67 -21.60 -8.16
C PHE A 172 -3.69 -22.02 -9.28
N GLU A 173 -3.18 -21.08 -10.07
CA GLU A 173 -2.16 -21.35 -11.09
C GLU A 173 -0.84 -21.84 -10.48
N GLU A 174 -0.44 -21.30 -9.33
CA GLU A 174 0.72 -21.78 -8.56
C GLU A 174 0.50 -23.21 -8.05
N LEU A 175 -0.67 -23.49 -7.45
CA LEU A 175 -1.04 -24.84 -7.02
C LEU A 175 -1.04 -25.86 -8.16
N LEU A 176 -1.54 -25.48 -9.35
CA LEU A 176 -1.52 -26.36 -10.53
C LEU A 176 -0.10 -26.63 -11.01
N ARG A 177 0.80 -25.65 -10.89
CA ARG A 177 2.22 -25.80 -11.26
C ARG A 177 2.96 -26.74 -10.31
N GLU A 178 2.66 -26.68 -9.01
CA GLU A 178 3.28 -27.54 -8.01
C GLU A 178 2.74 -28.98 -8.05
N ASN A 179 1.57 -29.19 -8.66
CA ASN A 179 0.93 -30.49 -8.71
C ASN A 179 1.45 -31.37 -9.86
N GLN A 180 2.40 -32.24 -9.54
CA GLN A 180 3.01 -33.21 -10.48
C GLN A 180 1.99 -34.16 -11.15
N PHE A 181 0.83 -34.39 -10.55
CA PHE A 181 -0.22 -35.23 -11.13
C PHE A 181 -0.92 -34.55 -12.32
N VAL A 182 -1.11 -33.23 -12.27
CA VAL A 182 -1.64 -32.46 -13.41
C VAL A 182 -0.64 -32.48 -14.56
N GLU A 183 0.66 -32.29 -14.27
CA GLU A 183 1.72 -32.42 -15.27
C GLU A 183 1.70 -33.80 -15.93
N PHE A 184 1.63 -34.87 -15.12
CA PHE A 184 1.57 -36.25 -15.60
C PHE A 184 0.32 -36.52 -16.45
N ARG A 185 -0.85 -36.05 -16.02
CA ARG A 185 -2.12 -36.30 -16.71
C ARG A 185 -2.25 -35.51 -18.01
N VAL A 186 -1.83 -34.25 -18.04
CA VAL A 186 -1.77 -33.45 -19.27
C VAL A 186 -0.80 -34.08 -20.26
N ARG A 187 0.37 -34.55 -19.79
CA ARG A 187 1.32 -35.31 -20.61
C ARG A 187 0.71 -36.60 -21.17
N TRP A 188 0.00 -37.38 -20.36
CA TRP A 188 -0.63 -38.64 -20.79
C TRP A 188 -1.76 -38.44 -21.82
N VAL A 189 -2.57 -37.39 -21.64
CA VAL A 189 -3.61 -37.01 -22.61
C VAL A 189 -3.00 -36.46 -23.90
N GLY A 190 -1.95 -35.63 -23.81
CA GLY A 190 -1.22 -35.10 -24.98
C GLY A 190 -0.47 -36.17 -25.78
N MET A 191 -0.12 -37.30 -25.16
CA MET A 191 0.46 -38.47 -25.82
C MET A 191 -0.58 -39.38 -26.50
N GLY A 192 -1.86 -38.99 -26.55
CA GLY A 192 -2.91 -39.77 -27.21
C GLY A 192 -3.54 -40.87 -26.34
N GLY A 193 -3.41 -40.78 -25.01
CA GLY A 193 -4.03 -41.70 -24.03
C GLY A 193 -5.54 -41.56 -23.92
N GLY A 194 -6.27 -41.79 -25.00
CA GLY A 194 -7.73 -41.91 -25.02
C GLY A 194 -8.25 -43.36 -24.99
N GLY A 195 -7.35 -44.35 -24.95
CA GLY A 195 -7.68 -45.77 -24.90
C GLY A 195 -7.36 -46.35 -23.53
N ALA A 196 -8.33 -47.03 -22.92
CA ALA A 196 -8.22 -47.68 -21.63
C ALA A 196 -7.05 -48.68 -21.56
N ALA A 197 -6.10 -48.45 -20.66
CA ALA A 197 -5.28 -49.50 -20.03
C ALA A 197 -4.65 -48.94 -18.75
N ALA A 198 -4.93 -49.57 -17.62
CA ALA A 198 -4.25 -49.33 -16.35
C ALA A 198 -2.80 -49.87 -16.43
N PRO A 199 -1.81 -49.26 -15.74
CA PRO A 199 -0.43 -49.69 -15.84
C PRO A 199 -0.21 -50.93 -14.97
N GLY A 200 -0.21 -52.08 -15.63
CA GLY A 200 0.28 -53.34 -15.11
C GLY A 200 0.74 -54.17 -16.29
N GLU A 201 1.93 -53.87 -16.81
CA GLU A 201 2.72 -54.80 -17.62
C GLU A 201 4.15 -54.25 -17.73
N GLU A 202 5.07 -54.97 -17.10
CA GLU A 202 6.51 -54.75 -17.16
C GLU A 202 7.02 -55.14 -18.55
N GLY A 203 7.75 -54.23 -19.18
CA GLY A 203 8.38 -54.43 -20.48
C GLY A 203 9.63 -53.57 -20.58
N GLU A 204 10.73 -54.27 -20.77
CA GLU A 204 12.14 -53.85 -20.82
C GLU A 204 12.42 -52.77 -21.90
N ASP A 205 13.43 -51.93 -21.63
CA ASP A 205 14.05 -50.93 -22.53
C ASP A 205 13.18 -49.76 -23.01
N THR A 206 13.13 -48.67 -22.23
CA THR A 206 12.81 -47.34 -22.77
C THR A 206 13.71 -46.29 -22.11
N GLU A 207 14.52 -45.62 -22.93
CA GLU A 207 15.43 -44.54 -22.53
C GLU A 207 14.75 -43.46 -21.66
N PRO A 208 15.48 -42.78 -20.75
CA PRO A 208 14.93 -41.72 -19.92
C PRO A 208 14.49 -40.54 -20.79
N ARG A 209 13.19 -40.52 -21.10
CA ARG A 209 12.55 -39.50 -21.93
C ARG A 209 12.68 -38.13 -21.27
N VAL A 210 13.53 -37.26 -21.83
CA VAL A 210 13.70 -35.86 -21.41
C VAL A 210 12.33 -35.18 -21.41
N VAL A 211 11.92 -34.71 -20.24
CA VAL A 211 10.59 -34.14 -19.99
C VAL A 211 10.57 -32.69 -20.48
N PRO A 212 9.80 -32.34 -21.52
CA PRO A 212 9.62 -30.95 -21.92
C PRO A 212 8.76 -30.23 -20.89
N LYS A 213 9.12 -28.99 -20.54
CA LYS A 213 8.34 -28.13 -19.62
C LYS A 213 6.95 -27.86 -20.22
N LEU A 214 5.90 -28.05 -19.45
CA LEU A 214 4.51 -27.78 -19.87
C LEU A 214 4.29 -26.28 -20.14
N ASP A 215 3.63 -25.95 -21.25
CA ASP A 215 3.24 -24.57 -21.61
C ASP A 215 1.85 -24.24 -21.06
N LEU A 216 1.73 -23.09 -20.38
CA LEU A 216 0.54 -22.61 -19.71
C LEU A 216 -0.66 -22.43 -20.67
N LYS A 217 -0.38 -22.19 -21.96
CA LYS A 217 -1.40 -22.06 -23.01
C LYS A 217 -2.15 -23.37 -23.26
N GLU A 218 -1.48 -24.51 -23.10
CA GLU A 218 -2.03 -25.84 -23.36
C GLU A 218 -2.97 -26.27 -22.22
N ILE A 219 -2.60 -25.97 -20.97
CA ILE A 219 -3.46 -26.18 -19.79
C ILE A 219 -4.75 -25.36 -19.90
N HIS A 220 -4.65 -24.09 -20.31
CA HIS A 220 -5.83 -23.25 -20.54
C HIS A 220 -6.75 -23.77 -21.65
N ALA A 221 -6.21 -24.40 -22.70
CA ALA A 221 -7.00 -24.97 -23.79
C ALA A 221 -7.80 -26.19 -23.33
N VAL A 222 -7.19 -27.11 -22.56
CA VAL A 222 -7.85 -28.32 -22.04
C VAL A 222 -8.95 -27.99 -21.03
N LEU A 223 -8.72 -27.01 -20.15
CA LEU A 223 -9.72 -26.56 -19.17
C LEU A 223 -10.91 -25.84 -19.83
N LYS A 224 -10.69 -25.15 -20.96
CA LYS A 224 -11.76 -24.48 -21.72
C LYS A 224 -12.76 -25.45 -22.34
N VAL A 225 -12.33 -26.69 -22.64
CA VAL A 225 -13.19 -27.70 -23.29
C VAL A 225 -14.22 -28.28 -22.31
N ARG A 226 -14.03 -28.15 -20.99
CA ARG A 226 -14.93 -28.70 -19.95
C ARG A 226 -15.64 -27.68 -19.06
N GLY A 227 -15.29 -26.39 -19.15
CA GLY A 227 -15.90 -25.34 -18.34
C GLY A 227 -16.88 -24.47 -19.12
N GLN A 228 -18.17 -24.64 -18.86
CA GLN A 228 -19.18 -23.62 -19.15
C GLN A 228 -18.73 -22.25 -18.62
N ALA A 229 -19.13 -21.20 -19.33
CA ALA A 229 -18.81 -19.80 -19.08
C ALA A 229 -18.81 -19.44 -17.58
N ILE A 230 -17.69 -18.91 -17.10
CA ILE A 230 -17.66 -18.12 -15.87
C ILE A 230 -18.68 -16.99 -16.07
N PRO A 231 -19.75 -16.89 -15.27
CA PRO A 231 -20.68 -15.79 -15.40
C PRO A 231 -19.88 -14.50 -15.25
N ARG A 232 -19.96 -13.64 -16.27
CA ARG A 232 -19.43 -12.28 -16.19
C ARG A 232 -20.00 -11.68 -14.92
N LEU A 233 -19.14 -11.20 -14.01
CA LEU A 233 -19.55 -10.35 -12.90
C LEU A 233 -20.49 -9.31 -13.48
N LYS A 234 -21.79 -9.43 -13.17
CA LYS A 234 -22.76 -8.44 -13.62
C LYS A 234 -22.29 -7.14 -12.97
N PRO A 235 -22.10 -6.06 -13.74
CA PRO A 235 -21.87 -4.76 -13.11
C PRO A 235 -23.00 -4.57 -12.11
N SER A 236 -22.65 -4.23 -10.87
CA SER A 236 -23.65 -3.88 -9.87
C SER A 236 -24.61 -2.89 -10.50
N SER A 237 -25.90 -3.22 -10.45
CA SER A 237 -26.89 -2.58 -11.31
C SER A 237 -26.85 -1.07 -11.06
N ARG A 238 -26.38 -0.30 -12.05
CA ARG A 238 -26.59 1.15 -12.04
C ARG A 238 -28.09 1.38 -11.90
N ARG A 239 -28.52 1.94 -10.78
CA ARG A 239 -29.77 2.69 -10.75
C ARG A 239 -29.58 3.83 -11.74
N ALA A 240 -30.14 3.68 -12.93
CA ALA A 240 -30.32 4.80 -13.84
C ALA A 240 -31.13 5.85 -13.08
N ARG A 241 -30.50 6.99 -12.77
CA ARG A 241 -31.25 8.15 -12.27
C ARG A 241 -32.12 8.66 -13.43
N PRO A 242 -33.41 8.96 -13.20
CA PRO A 242 -34.20 9.69 -14.18
C PRO A 242 -33.63 11.11 -14.28
N ASP A 243 -33.40 11.57 -15.50
CA ASP A 243 -33.01 12.95 -15.79
C ASP A 243 -34.07 13.93 -15.25
N ASP A 244 -33.62 14.87 -14.42
CA ASP A 244 -34.35 16.08 -14.07
C ASP A 244 -34.53 16.95 -15.31
N ARG A 245 -35.76 16.98 -15.87
CA ARG A 245 -36.26 18.11 -16.67
C ARG A 245 -37.77 18.29 -16.54
N GLY A 246 -38.16 19.44 -15.99
CA GLY A 246 -39.42 20.16 -16.28
C GLY A 246 -40.61 19.78 -15.39
N LEU A 247 -40.96 20.56 -14.37
CA LEU A 247 -41.76 21.80 -14.41
C LEU A 247 -43.30 21.58 -14.49
N PHE A 248 -43.97 22.14 -13.47
CA PHE A 248 -45.38 22.53 -13.32
C PHE A 248 -46.48 21.50 -12.97
N GLY A 249 -47.23 21.79 -11.88
CA GLY A 249 -48.63 21.37 -11.75
C GLY A 249 -49.19 21.11 -10.34
N HIS A 250 -49.54 22.17 -9.60
CA HIS A 250 -50.57 22.35 -8.54
C HIS A 250 -50.86 21.32 -7.40
N PRO A 251 -51.23 21.81 -6.19
CA PRO A 251 -51.57 20.98 -5.03
C PRO A 251 -53.08 20.67 -4.94
N GLY A 252 -53.42 19.39 -4.75
CA GLY A 252 -54.77 18.89 -4.47
C GLY A 252 -54.80 18.09 -3.18
N LYS A 253 -55.68 18.51 -2.26
CA LYS A 253 -55.87 17.96 -0.90
C LYS A 253 -56.48 16.54 -0.93
N ALA A 254 -56.04 15.67 -0.02
CA ALA A 254 -56.89 14.61 0.55
C ALA A 254 -56.39 14.20 1.95
N LYS A 255 -57.34 14.05 2.88
CA LYS A 255 -57.19 13.65 4.29
C LYS A 255 -57.43 12.14 4.47
N ALA A 256 -56.99 11.63 5.64
CA ALA A 256 -57.50 10.46 6.38
C ALA A 256 -57.13 9.07 5.77
N ASN A 257 -56.90 7.97 6.48
CA ASN A 257 -57.01 7.52 7.87
C ASN A 257 -56.14 6.24 7.99
N HIS A 258 -55.36 6.03 9.06
CA HIS A 258 -55.61 5.15 10.22
C HIS A 258 -55.33 3.63 10.01
N VAL A 259 -54.86 2.99 11.11
CA VAL A 259 -54.66 1.54 11.37
C VAL A 259 -53.37 0.95 10.75
N GLY A 260 -52.46 0.24 11.43
CA GLY A 260 -52.47 -0.46 12.72
C GLY A 260 -52.14 -1.95 12.48
N ALA A 261 -50.96 -2.41 12.93
CA ALA A 261 -50.57 -3.82 13.21
C ALA A 261 -49.02 -3.87 13.23
N ARG A 262 -48.33 -3.99 14.37
CA ARG A 262 -48.14 -5.19 15.22
C ARG A 262 -47.87 -6.46 14.41
N GLY A 263 -46.60 -6.87 14.44
CA GLY A 263 -46.10 -8.16 13.98
C GLY A 263 -44.72 -8.39 14.58
N GLU A 264 -44.69 -8.71 15.88
CA GLU A 264 -43.57 -9.44 16.47
C GLU A 264 -43.46 -10.79 15.77
N VAL A 265 -42.25 -11.16 15.33
CA VAL A 265 -41.89 -12.57 15.21
C VAL A 265 -40.53 -12.77 15.86
N VAL A 266 -40.58 -13.72 16.78
CA VAL A 266 -39.60 -14.13 17.77
C VAL A 266 -38.69 -15.21 17.18
N THR A 267 -37.41 -15.16 17.59
CA THR A 267 -36.40 -16.24 17.65
C THR A 267 -35.86 -16.90 16.38
N MET A 268 -34.53 -16.89 16.26
CA MET A 268 -33.73 -18.11 16.52
C MET A 268 -32.25 -17.75 16.81
N ARG A 269 -31.81 -18.04 18.03
CA ARG A 269 -30.39 -18.11 18.41
C ARG A 269 -29.85 -19.47 17.97
N ILE A 270 -28.81 -19.50 17.16
CA ILE A 270 -27.97 -20.69 17.02
C ILE A 270 -26.78 -20.51 17.97
N VAL A 271 -26.76 -21.38 18.97
CA VAL A 271 -25.73 -21.51 20.00
C VAL A 271 -24.46 -22.07 19.35
N SER A 272 -23.35 -21.37 19.52
CA SER A 272 -22.02 -21.86 19.20
C SER A 272 -21.56 -22.85 20.26
N VAL A 273 -21.26 -24.08 19.84
CA VAL A 273 -20.56 -25.10 20.65
C VAL A 273 -19.50 -25.77 19.78
N LYS A 274 -18.22 -25.45 20.03
CA LYS A 274 -17.25 -26.46 20.47
C LYS A 274 -15.95 -25.82 20.94
N LYS A 275 -15.61 -26.22 22.17
CA LYS A 275 -14.47 -25.86 23.00
C LYS A 275 -13.39 -26.94 22.82
N THR A 276 -12.17 -26.50 22.55
CA THR A 276 -10.88 -26.91 23.14
C THR A 276 -10.57 -28.40 23.32
N ILE A 277 -9.56 -28.90 22.57
CA ILE A 277 -8.53 -29.89 22.98
C ILE A 277 -7.32 -29.66 22.02
N GLY A 278 -6.05 -29.55 22.41
CA GLY A 278 -5.44 -29.66 23.73
C GLY A 278 -4.06 -28.98 23.73
N SER A 279 -3.80 -28.29 24.83
CA SER A 279 -2.47 -28.09 25.40
C SER A 279 -2.23 -29.28 26.32
N GLU A 280 -1.18 -30.07 26.05
CA GLU A 280 -0.35 -30.81 27.00
C GLU A 280 0.36 -31.94 26.25
N LEU A 281 1.69 -31.83 26.24
CA LEU A 281 2.77 -32.81 26.08
C LEU A 281 3.98 -31.91 25.76
N GLY A 282 4.90 -31.70 26.70
CA GLY A 282 5.68 -32.77 27.32
C GLY A 282 6.99 -32.82 26.57
#